data_AF-A0A963Q9U4-F1
#
_entry.id   AF-A0A963Q9U4-F1
#
_cell.length_a   1.000
_cell.length_b   1.000
_cell.length_c   1.000
_cell.angle_alpha   90.00
_cell.angle_beta   90.00
_cell.angle_gamma   90.00
#
_symmetry.space_group_name_H-M   'P 1'
#
loop_
_entity.id
_entity.type
_entity.pdbx_description
1 polymer ?
#
loop_
_entity_poly.entity_id
_entity_poly.type
_entity_poly.pdbx_seq_one_letter_code
_entity_poly.pdbx_strand_id
1 'polypeptide(L)'
;DLAANKHVDNRKIALVGMRVDARTIAAEKLHAFVDSLDVPVLGYLRDTQNYVHLAAHGLTLFDVAPGRFEKDLEQWQPICRWLDA
;
A
#
# COMPACT_ATOMS: atom_id res chain seq x y z
N ASP A 1 14.48 6.69 -15.98
CA ASP A 1 15.48 7.35 -15.12
C ASP A 1 15.15 7.48 -13.63
N LEU A 2 14.41 6.55 -13.02
CA LEU A 2 14.39 6.36 -11.55
C LEU A 2 15.44 5.33 -11.07
N ALA A 3 15.96 4.51 -12.00
CA ALA A 3 17.00 3.51 -11.74
C ALA A 3 18.44 4.09 -11.66
N ALA A 4 18.63 5.38 -11.98
CA ALA A 4 19.94 6.01 -12.08
C ALA A 4 20.52 6.46 -10.73
N ASN A 5 19.70 6.55 -9.68
CA ASN A 5 20.16 6.90 -8.33
C ASN A 5 20.51 5.65 -7.52
N LYS A 6 21.47 4.88 -8.04
CA LYS A 6 22.01 3.66 -7.41
C LYS A 6 22.98 3.96 -6.25
N HIS A 7 22.75 5.05 -5.52
CA HIS A 7 23.30 5.27 -4.17
C HIS A 7 22.36 4.63 -3.12
N VAL A 8 21.96 3.38 -3.37
CA VAL A 8 21.23 2.55 -2.40
C VAL A 8 22.27 1.90 -1.50
N ASP A 9 22.77 2.70 -0.57
CA ASP A 9 23.57 2.22 0.54
C ASP A 9 22.60 1.54 1.53
N ASN A 10 22.53 0.21 1.48
CA ASN A 10 21.87 -0.72 2.42
C ASN A 10 20.38 -0.46 2.81
N ARG A 11 19.60 0.31 2.05
CA ARG A 11 18.19 0.58 2.38
C ARG A 11 17.26 -0.42 1.69
N LYS A 12 16.45 -1.15 2.48
CA LYS A 12 15.34 -1.97 1.96
C LYS A 12 14.28 -1.04 1.34
N ILE A 13 13.93 -1.24 0.06
CA ILE A 13 12.92 -0.47 -0.66
C ILE A 13 11.83 -1.43 -1.15
N ALA A 14 10.57 -1.02 -1.03
CA ALA A 14 9.40 -1.77 -1.51
C ALA A 14 8.29 -0.82 -1.97
N LEU A 15 7.35 -1.35 -2.78
CA LEU A 15 6.22 -0.61 -3.32
C LEU A 15 4.91 -0.93 -2.59
N VAL A 16 4.05 0.07 -2.46
CA VAL A 16 2.66 -0.06 -2.00
C VAL A 16 1.76 0.62 -3.03
N GLY A 17 0.81 -0.12 -3.58
CA GLY A 17 -0.23 0.46 -4.44
C GLY A 17 -1.26 1.20 -3.60
N MET A 18 -1.48 2.49 -3.86
CA MET A 18 -2.40 3.32 -3.08
C MET A 18 -3.69 3.60 -3.87
N ARG A 19 -4.85 3.51 -3.19
CA ARG A 19 -6.19 3.77 -3.75
C ARG A 19 -6.47 2.98 -5.03
N VAL A 20 -6.16 1.69 -5.00
CA VAL A 20 -6.34 0.81 -6.15
C VAL A 20 -7.69 0.12 -6.07
N ASP A 21 -8.56 0.35 -7.06
CA ASP A 21 -9.76 -0.46 -7.28
C ASP A 21 -9.40 -1.61 -8.22
N ALA A 22 -9.27 -2.82 -7.65
CA ALA A 22 -8.90 -4.05 -8.36
C ALA A 22 -9.86 -4.43 -9.50
N ARG A 23 -11.04 -3.83 -9.59
CA ARG A 23 -12.02 -4.08 -10.65
C ARG A 23 -11.76 -3.26 -11.92
N THR A 24 -10.76 -2.38 -11.89
CA THR A 24 -10.49 -1.46 -13.00
C THR A 24 -9.40 -1.98 -13.93
N ILE A 25 -9.51 -1.67 -15.22
CA ILE A 25 -8.46 -1.92 -16.22
C ILE A 25 -7.15 -1.21 -15.84
N ALA A 26 -7.25 -0.07 -15.15
CA ALA A 26 -6.09 0.66 -14.65
C ALA A 26 -5.32 -0.15 -13.60
N ALA A 27 -6.01 -0.88 -12.71
CA ALA A 27 -5.37 -1.75 -11.73
C ALA A 27 -4.66 -2.93 -12.40
N GLU A 28 -5.26 -3.55 -13.41
CA GLU A 28 -4.61 -4.62 -14.19
C GLU A 28 -3.33 -4.12 -14.87
N LYS A 29 -3.38 -2.94 -15.50
CA LYS A 29 -2.19 -2.32 -16.10
C LYS A 29 -1.12 -1.95 -15.07
N LEU A 30 -1.54 -1.50 -13.89
CA LEU A 30 -0.63 -1.23 -12.77
C LEU A 30 0.08 -2.51 -12.33
N HIS A 31 -0.64 -3.62 -12.17
CA HIS A 31 -0.05 -4.92 -11.84
C HIS A 31 1.01 -5.31 -12.89
N ALA A 32 0.65 -5.32 -14.17
CA ALA A 32 1.58 -5.66 -15.24
C ALA A 32 2.82 -4.76 -15.30
N PHE A 33 2.66 -3.46 -15.03
CA PHE A 33 3.79 -2.53 -14.96
C PHE A 33 4.69 -2.84 -13.77
N VAL A 34 4.12 -3.04 -12.59
CA VAL A 34 4.90 -3.26 -11.37
C VAL A 34 5.59 -4.62 -11.39
N ASP A 35 4.99 -5.65 -12.00
CA ASP A 35 5.62 -6.96 -12.22
C ASP A 35 6.86 -6.87 -13.12
N SER A 36 7.01 -5.79 -13.90
CA SER A 36 8.22 -5.53 -14.69
C SER A 36 9.35 -4.86 -13.91
N LEU A 37 9.09 -4.43 -12.66
CA LEU A 37 10.07 -3.76 -11.81
C LEU A 37 10.75 -4.79 -10.88
N ASP A 38 12.06 -4.64 -10.68
CA ASP A 38 12.84 -5.48 -9.76
C ASP A 38 12.73 -5.01 -8.29
N VAL A 39 11.51 -4.68 -7.85
CA VAL A 39 11.22 -4.23 -6.49
C VAL A 39 10.00 -4.96 -5.92
N PRO A 40 10.03 -5.37 -4.64
CA PRO A 40 8.92 -6.10 -4.05
C PRO A 40 7.70 -5.20 -3.86
N VAL A 41 6.51 -5.75 -4.14
CA VAL A 41 5.23 -5.10 -3.84
C VAL A 41 4.67 -5.68 -2.56
N LEU A 42 4.44 -4.86 -1.55
CA LEU A 42 3.92 -5.31 -0.26
C LEU A 42 2.40 -5.54 -0.32
N GLY A 43 1.69 -4.79 -1.15
CA GLY A 43 0.25 -4.91 -1.30
C GLY A 43 -0.38 -3.69 -1.96
N TYR A 44 -1.71 -3.75 -2.09
CA TYR A 44 -2.53 -2.71 -2.69
C TYR A 44 -3.61 -2.29 -1.69
N LEU A 45 -3.57 -1.03 -1.27
CA LEU A 45 -4.57 -0.42 -0.41
C LEU A 45 -5.75 0.05 -1.27
N ARG A 46 -6.94 -0.42 -0.91
CA ARG A 46 -8.19 -0.14 -1.62
C ARG A 46 -8.55 1.34 -1.60
N ASP A 47 -9.25 1.77 -2.64
CA ASP A 47 -9.86 3.09 -2.66
C ASP A 47 -11.10 3.12 -1.74
N THR A 48 -10.95 3.73 -0.56
CA THR A 48 -12.04 3.90 0.41
C THR A 48 -12.06 5.29 1.02
N GLN A 49 -13.27 5.71 1.39
CA GLN A 49 -13.48 6.93 2.17
C GLN A 49 -13.13 6.77 3.65
N ASN A 50 -12.85 5.54 4.11
CA ASN A 50 -12.50 5.25 5.50
C ASN A 50 -11.30 6.08 5.97
N TYR A 51 -10.24 6.15 5.17
CA TYR A 51 -9.04 6.94 5.49
C TYR A 51 -9.33 8.43 5.63
N VAL A 52 -10.14 8.99 4.72
CA VAL A 52 -10.51 10.42 4.76
C VAL A 52 -11.35 10.73 5.99
N HIS A 53 -12.33 9.86 6.29
CA HIS A 53 -13.18 10.00 7.46
C HIS A 53 -12.40 9.95 8.77
N LEU A 54 -11.44 9.02 8.90
CA LEU A 54 -10.59 8.92 10.10
C LEU A 54 -9.69 10.14 10.25
N ALA A 55 -9.02 10.56 9.17
CA ALA A 55 -8.15 11.72 9.18
C ALA A 55 -8.88 13.01 9.59
N ALA A 56 -10.14 13.18 9.17
CA ALA A 56 -10.97 14.32 9.57
C ALA A 56 -11.22 14.39 11.09
N HIS A 57 -11.09 13.27 11.80
CA HIS A 57 -11.24 13.19 13.26
C HIS A 57 -9.89 13.09 13.99
N GLY A 58 -8.76 13.22 13.27
CA GLY A 58 -7.42 13.03 13.84
C GLY A 58 -7.12 11.59 14.24
N LEU A 59 -7.84 10.62 13.65
CA LEU A 59 -7.70 9.19 13.90
C LEU A 59 -6.99 8.50 12.75
N THR A 60 -6.41 7.35 13.04
CA THR A 60 -5.86 6.41 12.07
C THR A 60 -6.70 5.14 12.00
N LEU A 61 -6.38 4.28 11.05
CA LEU A 61 -7.01 2.96 10.92
C LEU A 61 -6.78 2.07 12.16
N PHE A 62 -5.72 2.34 12.91
CA PHE A 62 -5.30 1.54 14.07
C PHE A 62 -5.97 1.99 15.38
N ASP A 63 -6.66 3.14 15.38
CA ASP A 63 -7.33 3.69 16.57
C ASP A 63 -8.78 3.23 16.73
N VAL A 64 -9.30 2.47 15.75
CA VAL A 64 -10.72 2.11 15.65
C VAL A 64 -10.94 0.60 15.72
N ALA A 65 -12.07 0.19 16.31
CA ALA A 65 -12.43 -1.22 16.39
C ALA A 65 -12.57 -1.83 14.97
N PRO A 66 -12.13 -3.09 14.75
CA PRO A 66 -11.99 -3.67 13.41
C PRO A 66 -13.24 -3.64 12.52
N GLY A 67 -14.45 -3.66 13.08
CA GLY A 67 -15.74 -3.75 12.39
C GLY A 67 -15.75 -3.40 10.89
N ARG A 68 -16.01 -2.14 10.52
CA ARG A 68 -16.06 -1.73 9.10
C ARG A 68 -14.69 -1.57 8.42
N PHE A 69 -13.61 -1.77 9.17
CA PHE A 69 -12.21 -1.50 8.79
C PHE A 69 -11.40 -2.79 8.58
N GLU A 70 -11.99 -3.96 8.80
CA GLU A 70 -11.31 -5.26 8.80
C GLU A 70 -10.56 -5.50 7.49
N LYS A 71 -11.20 -5.24 6.35
CA LYS A 71 -10.56 -5.35 5.02
C LYS A 71 -9.38 -4.40 4.84
N ASP A 72 -9.47 -3.19 5.38
CA ASP A 72 -8.37 -2.23 5.30
C ASP A 72 -7.22 -2.73 6.20
N LEU A 73 -7.53 -3.19 7.43
CA LEU A 73 -6.54 -3.74 8.36
C LEU A 73 -5.81 -4.96 7.79
N GLU A 74 -6.53 -5.87 7.13
CA GLU A 74 -5.96 -7.03 6.42
C GLU A 74 -4.96 -6.60 5.35
N GLN A 75 -5.29 -5.56 4.56
CA GLN A 75 -4.40 -5.05 3.51
C GLN A 75 -3.14 -4.36 4.06
N TRP A 76 -3.20 -3.84 5.29
CA TRP A 76 -2.04 -3.28 5.98
C TRP A 76 -1.10 -4.33 6.57
N GLN A 77 -1.59 -5.55 6.84
CA GLN A 77 -0.78 -6.59 7.50
C GLN A 77 0.56 -6.90 6.83
N PRO A 78 0.67 -7.03 5.49
CA PRO A 78 1.97 -7.25 4.85
C PRO A 78 2.94 -6.07 5.01
N ILE A 79 2.41 -4.84 5.04
CA ILE A 79 3.20 -3.61 5.20
C ILE A 79 3.77 -3.55 6.62
N CYS A 80 2.93 -3.76 7.64
CA CYS A 80 3.38 -3.78 9.04
C CYS A 80 4.43 -4.88 9.26
N ARG A 81 4.17 -6.09 8.77
CA ARG A 81 5.14 -7.21 8.85
C ARG A 81 6.49 -6.91 8.19
N TRP A 82 6.50 -6.14 7.10
CA TRP A 82 7.75 -5.73 6.44
C TRP A 82 8.48 -4.64 7.22
N LEU A 83 7.75 -3.71 7.82
CA LEU A 83 8.32 -2.64 8.65
C LEU A 83 8.94 -3.18 9.95
N ASP A 84 8.37 -4.24 10.51
CA ASP A 84 8.83 -4.88 11.75
C ASP A 84 10.03 -5.83 11.55
N ALA A 85 10.48 -6.07 10.31
CA ALA A 85 11.50 -7.05 9.94
C ALA A 85 12.84 -6.45 9.50
#